data_AF-A0A2E9I7S1-F1
#
_entry.id   AF-A0A2E9I7S1-F1
#
_cell.length_a   1.000
_cell.length_b   1.000
_cell.length_c   1.000
_cell.angle_alpha   90.00
_cell.angle_beta   90.00
_cell.angle_gamma   90.00
#
_symmetry.space_group_name_H-M   'P 1'
#
loop_
_entity.id
_entity.type
_entity.pdbx_description
1 polymer ?
#
loop_
_entity_poly.entity_id
_entity_poly.type
_entity_poly.pdbx_seq_one_letter_code
_entity_poly.pdbx_strand_id
1 'polypeptide(L)'
;MNRRQLLTGGAGAVLASAAAAETRFRDLPEAAFTDSPYTQVPDRPMAGLEYNPVVTLNGWSLPWRMNTGVKEFHLVAEPVERIMADGMMARLWGYNGQSTGPTIEAVEGERVRIYVTNRLPEHTSVHWHGLILPSGMDGVGGLS
;
A
#
# COMPACT_ATOMS: atom_id res chain seq x y z
N MET A 1 -25.64 18.71 45.99
CA MET A 1 -25.78 17.95 44.73
C MET A 1 -25.38 16.50 44.99
N ASN A 2 -26.30 15.56 44.83
CA ASN A 2 -26.21 14.18 45.32
C ASN A 2 -25.68 13.25 44.21
N ARG A 3 -24.71 12.39 44.53
CA ARG A 3 -23.95 11.52 43.60
C ARG A 3 -24.75 10.36 42.97
N ARG A 4 -26.09 10.34 43.14
CA ARG A 4 -26.97 9.21 42.78
C ARG A 4 -27.90 9.45 41.58
N GLN A 5 -27.73 10.55 40.84
CA GLN A 5 -28.56 10.86 39.65
C GLN A 5 -27.80 10.76 38.32
N LEU A 6 -26.56 10.28 38.30
CA LEU A 6 -25.73 10.25 37.09
C LEU A 6 -25.94 9.02 36.18
N LEU A 7 -26.81 8.07 36.56
CA LEU A 7 -26.94 6.78 35.87
C LEU A 7 -28.32 6.53 35.23
N THR A 8 -29.24 7.49 35.22
CA THR A 8 -30.61 7.28 34.71
C THR A 8 -31.04 8.24 33.58
N GLY A 9 -30.12 9.03 33.00
CA GLY A 9 -30.46 9.95 31.93
C GLY A 9 -29.47 9.87 30.77
N GLY A 10 -29.75 9.00 29.80
CA GLY A 10 -28.96 8.95 28.57
C GLY A 10 -28.93 7.61 27.87
N ALA A 11 -30.08 7.00 27.62
CA ALA A 11 -30.22 6.05 26.51
C ALA A 11 -30.12 6.83 25.19
N GLY A 12 -28.95 7.42 24.93
CA GLY A 12 -28.59 7.94 23.62
C GLY A 12 -28.00 6.77 22.84
N ALA A 13 -28.76 6.25 21.88
CA ALA A 13 -28.26 5.30 20.92
C ALA A 13 -26.99 5.89 20.28
N VAL A 14 -25.82 5.38 20.69
CA VAL A 14 -24.60 5.57 19.92
C VAL A 14 -24.80 4.72 18.68
N LEU A 15 -25.40 5.31 17.65
CA LEU A 15 -25.18 4.89 16.29
C LEU A 15 -23.70 5.13 16.03
N ALA A 16 -22.87 4.16 16.44
CA ALA A 16 -21.59 3.97 15.80
C ALA A 16 -21.97 3.57 14.38
N SER A 17 -22.14 4.58 13.51
CA SER A 17 -22.03 4.38 12.09
C SER A 17 -20.68 3.69 11.93
N ALA A 18 -20.70 2.38 11.69
CA ALA A 18 -19.63 1.73 11.00
C ALA A 18 -19.57 2.47 9.66
N ALA A 19 -18.82 3.56 9.63
CA ALA A 19 -18.12 3.93 8.44
C ALA A 19 -17.25 2.72 8.16
N ALA A 20 -17.82 1.75 7.43
CA ALA A 20 -17.05 0.95 6.50
C ALA A 20 -16.08 1.96 5.93
N ALA A 21 -14.80 1.76 6.19
CA ALA A 21 -13.77 2.61 5.65
C ALA A 21 -13.94 2.51 4.14
N GLU A 22 -14.77 3.40 3.57
CA GLU A 22 -14.87 3.61 2.15
C GLU A 22 -13.43 3.77 1.74
N THR A 23 -12.97 2.86 0.90
CA THR A 23 -11.61 2.76 0.40
C THR A 23 -11.26 4.14 -0.14
N ARG A 24 -10.59 4.96 0.69
CA ARG A 24 -10.24 6.34 0.38
C ARG A 24 -9.06 6.35 -0.58
N PHE A 25 -9.26 5.83 -1.78
CA PHE A 25 -8.27 5.80 -2.83
C PHE A 25 -8.96 5.67 -4.20
N ARG A 26 -10.02 6.48 -4.41
CA ARG A 26 -10.64 6.70 -5.73
C ARG A 26 -9.67 7.29 -6.77
N ASP A 27 -8.46 7.68 -6.35
CA ASP A 27 -7.44 8.33 -7.18
C ASP A 27 -6.21 7.44 -7.47
N LEU A 28 -6.29 6.13 -7.20
CA LEU A 28 -5.21 5.22 -7.61
C LEU A 28 -5.28 4.98 -9.12
N PRO A 29 -4.15 4.99 -9.83
CA PRO A 29 -4.15 4.69 -11.25
C PRO A 29 -4.71 3.28 -11.46
N GLU A 30 -5.57 3.15 -12.47
CA GLU A 30 -5.93 1.84 -13.01
C GLU A 30 -4.66 1.12 -13.45
N ALA A 31 -4.67 -0.22 -13.45
CA ALA A 31 -3.53 -0.96 -13.98
C ALA A 31 -3.21 -0.44 -15.39
N ALA A 32 -1.94 -0.14 -15.68
CA ALA A 32 -1.61 0.46 -16.96
C ALA A 32 -1.95 -0.52 -18.10
N PHE A 33 -2.75 -0.06 -19.05
CA PHE A 33 -3.00 -0.76 -20.31
C PHE A 33 -2.15 -0.13 -21.42
N THR A 34 -1.61 -0.96 -22.31
CA THR A 34 -0.85 -0.52 -23.48
C THR A 34 -1.34 -1.29 -24.70
N ASP A 35 -1.65 -0.57 -25.79
CA ASP A 35 -2.00 -1.16 -27.08
C ASP A 35 -0.75 -1.43 -27.95
N SER A 36 0.43 -1.12 -27.42
CA SER A 36 1.72 -1.30 -28.08
C SER A 36 2.47 -2.51 -27.52
N PRO A 37 3.08 -3.36 -28.38
CA PRO A 37 3.96 -4.45 -27.96
C PRO A 37 5.37 -3.97 -27.55
N TYR A 38 5.68 -2.69 -27.73
CA TYR A 38 6.99 -2.13 -27.38
C TYR A 38 7.06 -1.74 -25.91
N THR A 39 8.21 -1.97 -25.28
CA THR A 39 8.49 -1.50 -23.91
C THR A 39 8.35 0.01 -23.84
N GLN A 40 7.59 0.49 -22.86
CA GLN A 40 7.43 1.92 -22.61
C GLN A 40 8.79 2.54 -22.24
N VAL A 41 9.01 3.80 -22.64
CA VAL A 41 10.18 4.54 -22.17
C VAL A 41 9.98 4.82 -20.68
N PRO A 42 10.92 4.43 -19.80
CA PRO A 42 10.76 4.69 -18.38
C PRO A 42 10.75 6.19 -18.08
N ASP A 43 9.94 6.60 -17.11
CA ASP A 43 10.00 7.94 -16.58
C ASP A 43 11.35 8.18 -15.89
N ARG A 44 12.02 9.27 -16.24
CA ARG A 44 13.25 9.67 -15.56
C ARG A 44 12.91 10.36 -14.24
N PRO A 45 13.63 10.05 -13.15
CA PRO A 45 13.42 10.72 -11.88
C PRO A 45 13.58 12.23 -12.03
N MET A 46 12.57 12.99 -11.61
CA MET A 46 12.61 14.45 -11.61
C MET A 46 13.47 15.03 -10.48
N ALA A 47 13.84 14.21 -9.49
CA ALA A 47 14.65 14.57 -8.34
C ALA A 47 15.33 13.33 -7.72
N GLY A 48 16.47 13.51 -7.06
CA GLY A 48 17.22 12.44 -6.39
C GLY A 48 18.55 12.12 -7.08
N LEU A 49 19.12 10.98 -6.74
CA LEU A 49 20.29 10.44 -7.45
C LEU A 49 19.88 10.00 -8.86
N GLU A 50 20.78 10.15 -9.82
CA GLU A 50 20.58 9.60 -11.16
C GLU A 50 20.64 8.07 -11.09
N TYR A 51 19.68 7.40 -11.72
CA TYR A 51 19.65 5.94 -11.84
C TYR A 51 19.04 5.53 -13.18
N ASN A 52 19.19 4.25 -13.52
CA ASN A 52 18.53 3.67 -14.69
C ASN A 52 17.10 3.25 -14.30
N PRO A 53 16.07 4.00 -14.69
CA PRO A 53 14.69 3.68 -14.33
C PRO A 53 14.24 2.35 -14.93
N VAL A 54 13.45 1.60 -14.16
CA VAL A 54 12.93 0.30 -14.56
C VAL A 54 11.46 0.42 -14.94
N VAL A 55 11.09 -0.10 -16.11
CA VAL A 55 9.69 -0.27 -16.49
C VAL A 55 9.19 -1.59 -15.93
N THR A 56 8.17 -1.52 -15.09
CA THR A 56 7.51 -2.67 -14.49
C THR A 56 6.09 -2.82 -15.05
N LEU A 57 5.67 -4.08 -15.23
CA LEU A 57 4.42 -4.42 -15.94
C LEU A 57 3.14 -3.98 -15.20
N ASN A 58 3.25 -3.69 -13.91
CA ASN A 58 2.17 -3.16 -13.05
C ASN A 58 1.81 -1.70 -13.35
N GLY A 59 2.66 -0.97 -14.10
CA GLY A 59 2.25 0.29 -14.73
C GLY A 59 2.31 1.55 -13.85
N TRP A 60 2.74 1.45 -12.60
CA TRP A 60 2.95 2.63 -11.75
C TRP A 60 3.91 2.36 -10.59
N SER A 61 4.57 3.44 -10.15
CA SER A 61 5.48 3.44 -9.01
C SER A 61 4.79 4.00 -7.78
N LEU A 62 5.06 3.41 -6.62
CA LEU A 62 4.54 3.84 -5.34
C LEU A 62 5.06 5.25 -5.03
N PRO A 63 4.18 6.23 -4.78
CA PRO A 63 4.60 7.56 -4.41
C PRO A 63 5.45 7.54 -3.14
N TRP A 64 6.43 8.42 -3.10
CA TRP A 64 7.32 8.59 -1.98
C TRP A 64 7.51 10.06 -1.65
N ARG A 65 7.99 10.31 -0.43
CA ARG A 65 8.43 11.63 0.01
C ARG A 65 9.83 11.56 0.59
N MET A 66 10.61 12.62 0.44
CA MET A 66 11.88 12.74 1.14
C MET A 66 11.65 13.33 2.54
N ASN A 67 12.15 12.65 3.57
CA ASN A 67 12.08 13.10 4.95
C ASN A 67 13.47 13.01 5.59
N THR A 68 14.15 14.15 5.76
CA THR A 68 15.46 14.24 6.44
C THR A 68 16.49 13.23 5.88
N GLY A 69 16.59 13.15 4.55
CA GLY A 69 17.49 12.22 3.86
C GLY A 69 17.04 10.75 3.85
N VAL A 70 15.79 10.48 4.22
CA VAL A 70 15.15 9.16 4.11
C VAL A 70 14.02 9.21 3.09
N LYS A 71 14.06 8.32 2.11
CA LYS A 71 13.00 8.11 1.12
C LYS A 71 11.89 7.26 1.75
N GLU A 72 10.75 7.89 2.02
CA GLU A 72 9.62 7.27 2.71
C GLU A 72 8.51 6.84 1.75
N PHE A 73 8.08 5.59 1.87
CA PHE A 73 6.96 4.99 1.14
C PHE A 73 5.86 4.55 2.10
N HIS A 74 4.63 4.43 1.60
CA HIS A 74 3.51 3.87 2.36
C HIS A 74 2.82 2.77 1.56
N LEU A 75 3.06 1.52 1.98
CA LEU A 75 2.50 0.31 1.39
C LEU A 75 1.28 -0.15 2.22
N VAL A 76 0.17 -0.44 1.56
CA VAL A 76 -1.09 -0.82 2.24
C VAL A 76 -1.56 -2.16 1.71
N ALA A 77 -1.52 -3.21 2.52
CA ALA A 77 -2.10 -4.50 2.18
C ALA A 77 -3.63 -4.45 2.39
N GLU A 78 -4.43 -4.73 1.36
CA GLU A 78 -5.89 -4.63 1.44
C GLU A 78 -6.61 -5.56 0.45
N PRO A 79 -7.91 -5.89 0.69
CA PRO A 79 -8.71 -6.61 -0.29
C PRO A 79 -8.96 -5.74 -1.54
N VAL A 80 -8.90 -6.35 -2.72
CA VAL A 80 -9.14 -5.71 -4.02
C VAL A 80 -10.01 -6.59 -4.91
N GLU A 81 -10.71 -6.00 -5.86
CA GLU A 81 -11.49 -6.73 -6.88
C GLU A 81 -10.93 -6.43 -8.27
N ARG A 82 -10.79 -7.45 -9.11
CA ARG A 82 -10.18 -7.37 -10.45
C ARG A 82 -10.93 -8.21 -11.47
N ILE A 83 -11.22 -7.62 -12.63
CA ILE A 83 -11.71 -8.37 -13.78
C ILE A 83 -10.51 -9.06 -14.43
N MET A 84 -10.47 -10.39 -14.38
CA MET A 84 -9.38 -11.19 -14.97
C MET A 84 -9.65 -11.52 -16.44
N ALA A 85 -10.92 -11.65 -16.80
CA ALA A 85 -11.45 -11.83 -18.15
C ALA A 85 -12.92 -11.37 -18.16
N ASP A 86 -13.54 -11.28 -19.33
CA ASP A 86 -14.94 -10.86 -19.45
C ASP A 86 -15.86 -11.70 -18.55
N GLY A 87 -16.67 -11.03 -17.72
CA GLY A 87 -17.52 -11.65 -16.71
C GLY A 87 -16.81 -12.33 -15.51
N MET A 88 -15.47 -12.36 -15.47
CA MET A 88 -14.69 -13.04 -14.43
C MET A 88 -14.10 -12.04 -13.42
N MET A 89 -14.86 -11.75 -12.35
CA MET A 89 -14.39 -10.94 -11.23
C MET A 89 -13.66 -11.79 -10.18
N ALA A 90 -12.42 -11.46 -9.90
CA ALA A 90 -11.60 -12.04 -8.85
C ALA A 90 -11.55 -11.13 -7.63
N ARG A 91 -11.72 -11.72 -6.44
CA ARG A 91 -11.48 -11.07 -5.14
C ARG A 91 -10.10 -11.48 -4.68
N LEU A 92 -9.21 -10.50 -4.54
CA LEU A 92 -7.79 -10.71 -4.29
C LEU A 92 -7.37 -9.92 -3.04
N TRP A 93 -6.17 -10.21 -2.56
CA TRP A 93 -5.46 -9.30 -1.67
C TRP A 93 -4.34 -8.66 -2.48
N GLY A 94 -4.21 -7.35 -2.34
CA GLY A 94 -3.28 -6.54 -3.10
C GLY A 94 -2.59 -5.50 -2.24
N TYR A 95 -1.80 -4.66 -2.90
CA TYR A 95 -1.17 -3.51 -2.27
C TYR A 95 -1.66 -2.22 -2.93
N ASN A 96 -2.05 -1.25 -2.11
CA ASN A 96 -2.52 0.07 -2.53
C ASN A 96 -3.54 -0.06 -3.67
N GLY A 97 -4.67 -0.73 -3.39
CA GLY A 97 -5.80 -0.91 -4.31
C GLY A 97 -5.58 -1.78 -5.54
N GLN A 98 -4.38 -2.36 -5.74
CA GLN A 98 -4.00 -3.07 -6.96
C GLN A 98 -3.44 -4.47 -6.70
N SER A 99 -3.65 -5.37 -7.66
CA SER A 99 -3.00 -6.69 -7.74
C SER A 99 -2.65 -6.94 -9.22
N THR A 100 -1.40 -6.81 -9.64
CA THR A 100 -0.16 -6.63 -8.88
C THR A 100 -0.03 -5.24 -8.22
N GLY A 101 0.65 -5.17 -7.07
CA GLY A 101 0.90 -3.92 -6.33
C GLY A 101 1.85 -2.95 -7.06
N PRO A 102 2.07 -1.73 -6.52
CA PRO A 102 2.95 -0.73 -7.14
C PRO A 102 4.42 -1.10 -7.10
N THR A 103 5.20 -0.49 -8.00
CA THR A 103 6.67 -0.60 -7.99
C THR A 103 7.28 0.29 -6.94
N ILE A 104 8.17 -0.27 -6.13
CA ILE A 104 9.03 0.50 -5.23
C ILE A 104 10.39 0.63 -5.90
N GLU A 105 10.82 1.87 -6.12
CA GLU A 105 12.08 2.16 -6.79
C GLU A 105 13.00 2.96 -5.87
N ALA A 106 14.22 2.44 -5.68
CA ALA A 106 15.25 3.04 -4.84
C ALA A 106 16.63 2.85 -5.48
N VAL A 107 17.55 3.73 -5.12
CA VAL A 107 18.94 3.74 -5.61
C VAL A 107 19.88 3.25 -4.52
N GLU A 108 20.94 2.55 -4.90
CA GLU A 108 22.00 2.16 -3.97
C GLU A 108 22.53 3.37 -3.20
N GLY A 109 22.69 3.22 -1.89
CA GLY A 109 23.08 4.31 -0.98
C GLY A 109 21.92 5.13 -0.41
N GLU A 110 20.69 5.01 -0.95
CA GLU A 110 19.52 5.66 -0.36
C GLU A 110 19.15 5.03 0.99
N ARG A 111 18.74 5.87 1.94
CA ARG A 111 18.07 5.41 3.15
C ARG A 111 16.59 5.30 2.86
N VAL A 112 16.06 4.08 2.88
CA VAL A 112 14.64 3.81 2.59
C VAL A 112 13.89 3.49 3.87
N ARG A 113 12.65 3.97 3.98
CA ARG A 113 11.70 3.57 5.01
C ARG A 113 10.36 3.29 4.37
N ILE A 114 9.81 2.11 4.66
CA ILE A 114 8.51 1.69 4.14
C ILE A 114 7.58 1.48 5.32
N TYR A 115 6.52 2.28 5.40
CA TYR A 115 5.44 2.04 6.33
C TYR A 115 4.50 1.01 5.72
N VAL A 116 4.27 -0.11 6.40
CA VAL A 116 3.31 -1.13 5.97
C VAL A 116 2.06 -1.04 6.83
N THR A 117 0.90 -0.88 6.19
CA THR A 117 -0.41 -0.92 6.86
C THR A 117 -1.17 -2.16 6.41
N ASN A 118 -1.56 -3.00 7.36
CA ASN A 118 -2.41 -4.14 7.09
C ASN A 118 -3.89 -3.77 7.28
N ARG A 119 -4.68 -3.85 6.21
CA ARG A 119 -6.15 -3.74 6.22
C ARG A 119 -6.83 -5.06 5.86
N LEU A 120 -6.08 -6.14 5.74
CA LEU A 120 -6.62 -7.47 5.52
C LEU A 120 -7.34 -7.96 6.78
N PRO A 121 -8.30 -8.90 6.64
CA PRO A 121 -8.93 -9.55 7.79
C PRO A 121 -8.00 -10.52 8.54
N GLU A 122 -6.78 -10.73 8.05
CA GLU A 122 -5.81 -11.71 8.56
C GLU A 122 -4.46 -11.06 8.89
N HIS A 123 -3.68 -11.73 9.74
CA HIS A 123 -2.29 -11.36 9.99
C HIS A 123 -1.45 -11.49 8.70
N THR A 124 -0.50 -10.59 8.50
CA THR A 124 0.36 -10.58 7.31
C THR A 124 1.76 -10.05 7.63
N SER A 125 2.72 -10.39 6.76
CA SER A 125 4.06 -9.84 6.75
C SER A 125 4.49 -9.57 5.30
N VAL A 126 5.48 -8.68 5.13
CA VAL A 126 6.05 -8.35 3.82
C VAL A 126 7.51 -8.77 3.81
N HIS A 127 7.84 -9.75 2.97
CA HIS A 127 9.22 -10.19 2.78
C HIS A 127 9.86 -9.46 1.60
N TRP A 128 11.06 -8.93 1.82
CA TRP A 128 11.80 -8.16 0.81
C TRP A 128 12.73 -9.07 0.00
N HIS A 129 12.12 -9.87 -0.88
CA HIS A 129 12.82 -10.90 -1.63
C HIS A 129 14.07 -10.37 -2.34
N GLY A 130 15.23 -10.94 -2.01
CA GLY A 130 16.51 -10.62 -2.63
C GLY A 130 17.27 -9.44 -2.02
N LEU A 131 16.72 -8.77 -1.00
CA LEU A 131 17.44 -7.72 -0.29
C LEU A 131 18.27 -8.29 0.87
N ILE A 132 19.46 -7.74 1.07
CA ILE A 132 20.31 -8.04 2.21
C ILE A 132 19.92 -7.12 3.36
N LEU A 133 19.16 -7.64 4.32
CA LEU A 133 18.60 -6.87 5.44
C LEU A 133 18.91 -7.54 6.80
N PRO A 134 18.93 -6.77 7.90
CA PRO A 134 18.86 -7.36 9.23
C PRO A 134 17.59 -8.21 9.39
N SER A 135 17.67 -9.34 10.10
CA SER A 135 16.55 -10.29 10.26
C SER A 135 15.24 -9.62 10.70
N GLY A 136 15.30 -8.70 11.67
CA GLY A 136 14.11 -7.98 12.17
C GLY A 136 13.44 -7.03 11.16
N MET A 137 14.01 -6.86 9.97
CA MET A 137 13.45 -6.05 8.88
C MET A 137 13.01 -6.90 7.68
N ASP A 138 13.30 -8.20 7.66
CA ASP A 138 13.10 -9.07 6.51
C ASP A 138 11.66 -9.60 6.37
N GLY A 139 10.82 -9.40 7.39
CA GLY A 139 9.40 -9.77 7.36
C GLY A 139 9.14 -11.27 7.27
N VAL A 140 10.11 -12.10 7.68
CA VAL A 140 9.94 -13.55 7.83
C VAL A 140 8.97 -13.83 8.98
N GLY A 141 7.84 -14.48 8.67
CA GLY A 141 6.80 -14.78 9.65
C GLY A 141 7.28 -15.71 10.76
N GLY A 142 6.89 -15.44 12.01
CA GLY A 142 7.13 -16.31 13.15
C GLY A 142 8.56 -16.27 13.73
N LEU A 143 9.44 -15.40 13.24
CA LEU A 143 10.84 -15.27 13.70
C LEU A 143 11.19 -13.88 14.25
N SER A 144 10.19 -13.09 14.67
CA SER A 144 10.35 -11.76 15.26
C SER A 144 10.23 -11.76 16.78
#